data_AF-A0A321LJM1-F1
#
_entry.id   AF-A0A321LJM1-F1
#
_cell.length_a   1.000
_cell.length_b   1.000
_cell.length_c   1.000
_cell.angle_alpha   90.00
_cell.angle_beta   90.00
_cell.angle_gamma   90.00
#
_symmetry.space_group_name_H-M   'P 1'
#
loop_
_entity.id
_entity.type
_entity.pdbx_description
1 polymer ?
#
loop_
_entity_poly.entity_id
_entity_poly.type
_entity_poly.pdbx_seq_one_letter_code
_entity_poly.pdbx_strand_id
1 'polypeptide(L)'
;MRLYLVFIFQEKEMNRRRLLKQLLALPVATAVGGCGFFHPKQSPIKSLKILLQGPFAVLIQQNQKYRIKAYVPHDDKYIHEFRYRDPSRNPLGEDKGQNSYEFSLGNDGLEISEESPYIDHGFDDFNPTISRYYPPEKAFVSLDLPAPDLISYIPPAEPVRFNDGTYGKLPLNHVLEYRVKDVSKVKMEYRVKDGSKVKMHSRDLPGFSGPTTCDDLYKNYKAYWKTEKEGLDEGRHLDDMLARCSQSKVATYFFGVGLPYTSDPEHALTFFNTKLLPILYGQDVIKNPPPNSLVEIKPAPCGQQRSTGAMPMLMPAVYRPAVATPRLFMASSTQDCNAPAVTATVQ
;
A
#
# COMPACT_ATOMS: atom_id res chain seq x y z
N MET A 1 -3.08 -91.49 -1.75
CA MET A 1 -4.04 -91.31 -2.87
C MET A 1 -5.16 -90.40 -2.36
N ARG A 2 -5.58 -89.44 -3.20
CA ARG A 2 -6.06 -88.09 -2.85
C ARG A 2 -7.32 -88.03 -1.96
N LEU A 3 -7.23 -87.27 -0.86
CA LEU A 3 -8.37 -86.68 -0.14
C LEU A 3 -8.86 -85.43 -0.90
N TYR A 4 -10.17 -85.32 -1.12
CA TYR A 4 -10.81 -84.10 -1.61
C TYR A 4 -11.40 -83.33 -0.44
N LEU A 5 -10.99 -82.06 -0.28
CA LEU A 5 -11.64 -81.11 0.62
C LEU A 5 -12.68 -80.31 -0.17
N VAL A 6 -13.95 -80.44 0.23
CA VAL A 6 -15.06 -79.62 -0.27
C VAL A 6 -15.22 -78.43 0.67
N PHE A 7 -15.05 -77.22 0.17
CA PHE A 7 -15.37 -75.99 0.91
C PHE A 7 -16.73 -75.46 0.47
N ILE A 8 -17.70 -75.46 1.39
CA ILE A 8 -18.98 -74.77 1.24
C ILE A 8 -18.77 -73.33 1.71
N PHE A 9 -18.86 -72.36 0.79
CA PHE A 9 -18.90 -70.94 1.15
C PHE A 9 -20.35 -70.56 1.49
N GLN A 10 -20.62 -70.26 2.76
CA GLN A 10 -21.79 -69.47 3.15
C GLN A 10 -21.51 -68.00 2.85
N GLU A 11 -22.24 -67.44 1.89
CA GLU A 11 -22.28 -66.00 1.65
C GLU A 11 -22.97 -65.32 2.83
N LYS A 12 -22.21 -64.58 3.64
CA LYS A 12 -22.75 -63.70 4.67
C LYS A 12 -22.81 -62.30 4.10
N GLU A 13 -24.02 -61.78 3.88
CA GLU A 13 -24.24 -60.40 3.47
C GLU A 13 -23.49 -59.44 4.41
N MET A 14 -22.48 -58.75 3.88
CA MET A 14 -21.78 -57.71 4.61
C MET A 14 -22.64 -56.44 4.63
N ASN A 15 -23.13 -56.10 5.81
CA ASN A 15 -23.83 -54.85 6.07
C ASN A 15 -22.86 -53.66 5.99
N ARG A 16 -22.73 -53.08 4.79
CA ARG A 16 -21.79 -51.98 4.42
C ARG A 16 -21.85 -50.74 5.33
N ARG A 17 -22.93 -50.57 6.11
CA ARG A 17 -23.06 -49.46 7.08
C ARG A 17 -22.31 -49.65 8.40
N ARG A 18 -21.84 -50.87 8.72
CA ARG A 18 -21.10 -51.12 9.97
C ARG A 18 -19.58 -50.93 9.82
N LEU A 19 -19.03 -51.18 8.62
CA LEU A 19 -17.63 -50.89 8.28
C LEU A 19 -17.33 -49.38 8.25
N LEU A 20 -18.25 -48.57 7.74
CA LEU A 20 -18.10 -47.10 7.73
C LEU A 20 -18.14 -46.48 9.14
N LYS A 21 -18.75 -47.15 10.13
CA LYS A 21 -18.72 -46.70 11.53
C LYS A 21 -17.45 -47.13 12.27
N GLN A 22 -16.73 -48.14 11.78
CA GLN A 22 -15.45 -48.57 12.35
C GLN A 22 -14.24 -47.83 11.75
N LEU A 23 -14.38 -47.22 10.57
CA LEU A 23 -13.37 -46.31 9.99
C LEU A 23 -13.39 -44.89 10.57
N LEU A 24 -14.41 -44.54 11.34
CA LEU A 24 -14.53 -43.23 12.02
C LEU A 24 -14.20 -43.29 13.52
N ALA A 25 -13.70 -44.43 14.01
CA ALA A 25 -13.25 -44.59 15.37
C ALA A 25 -11.75 -44.94 15.38
N LEU A 26 -10.94 -43.93 15.71
CA LEU A 26 -9.52 -43.96 16.07
C LEU A 26 -8.51 -43.89 14.90
N PRO A 27 -7.49 -43.01 15.03
CA PRO A 27 -6.67 -42.89 16.23
C PRO A 27 -6.81 -41.56 16.98
N VAL A 28 -7.56 -41.60 18.10
CA VAL A 28 -7.22 -40.86 19.32
C VAL A 28 -6.36 -41.82 20.16
N ALA A 29 -5.14 -42.11 19.71
CA ALA A 29 -4.17 -42.95 20.44
C ALA A 29 -2.72 -42.77 19.93
N THR A 30 -2.35 -41.59 19.46
CA THR A 30 -0.93 -41.20 19.25
C THR A 30 -0.56 -39.95 20.04
N ALA A 31 -1.31 -39.66 21.11
CA ALA A 31 -1.10 -38.52 21.99
C ALA A 31 -0.43 -38.89 23.31
N VAL A 32 0.55 -39.80 23.32
CA VAL A 32 1.56 -39.89 24.40
C VAL A 32 2.85 -40.47 23.81
N GLY A 33 3.83 -39.59 23.57
CA GLY A 33 5.21 -39.98 23.28
C GLY A 33 5.69 -39.63 21.87
N GLY A 34 6.54 -38.60 21.77
CA GLY A 34 7.47 -38.47 20.65
C GLY A 34 7.40 -37.15 19.89
N CYS A 35 8.47 -36.36 20.06
CA CYS A 35 8.88 -35.22 19.24
C CYS A 35 7.91 -34.05 19.14
N GLY A 36 8.22 -32.98 19.88
CA GLY A 36 7.75 -31.64 19.58
C GLY A 36 8.19 -31.20 18.19
N PHE A 37 7.43 -31.61 17.17
CA PHE A 37 7.37 -30.86 15.93
C PHE A 37 6.69 -29.55 16.28
N PHE A 38 7.49 -28.50 16.46
CA PHE A 38 7.03 -27.14 16.23
C PHE A 38 6.46 -27.13 14.80
N HIS A 39 5.16 -27.41 14.65
CA HIS A 39 4.44 -26.91 13.51
C HIS A 39 4.51 -25.40 13.66
N PRO A 40 5.25 -24.67 12.79
CA PRO A 40 5.17 -23.22 12.82
C PRO A 40 3.69 -22.90 12.67
N LYS A 41 3.10 -22.28 13.70
CA LYS A 41 1.72 -21.79 13.62
C LYS A 41 1.67 -20.94 12.37
N GLN A 42 1.02 -21.42 11.30
CA GLN A 42 0.82 -20.60 10.13
C GLN A 42 0.12 -19.33 10.61
N SER A 43 0.77 -18.18 10.39
CA SER A 43 0.17 -16.91 10.78
C SER A 43 -1.20 -16.82 10.14
N PRO A 44 -2.25 -16.37 10.86
CA PRO A 44 -3.53 -16.09 10.24
C PRO A 44 -3.37 -15.05 9.12
N ILE A 45 -2.38 -14.18 9.21
CA ILE A 45 -2.11 -13.12 8.24
C ILE A 45 -1.63 -13.73 6.92
N LYS A 46 -2.33 -13.42 5.83
CA LYS A 46 -2.05 -13.93 4.47
C LYS A 46 -1.47 -12.88 3.53
N SER A 47 -1.69 -11.61 3.81
CA SER A 47 -1.12 -10.52 3.02
C SER A 47 -0.57 -9.40 3.88
N LEU A 48 0.41 -8.70 3.31
CA LEU A 48 0.97 -7.46 3.81
C LEU A 48 0.64 -6.37 2.81
N LYS A 49 0.11 -5.24 3.28
CA LYS A 49 -0.06 -4.03 2.47
C LYS A 49 0.89 -2.94 2.95
N ILE A 50 1.66 -2.36 2.05
CA ILE A 50 2.44 -1.16 2.31
C ILE A 50 1.70 0.02 1.68
N LEU A 51 1.22 0.91 2.55
CA LEU A 51 0.45 2.10 2.19
C LEU A 51 1.42 3.27 2.10
N LEU A 52 1.68 3.73 0.87
CA LEU A 52 2.48 4.93 0.60
C LEU A 52 1.51 6.09 0.32
N GLN A 53 1.16 6.82 1.37
CA GLN A 53 0.24 7.95 1.29
C GLN A 53 1.02 9.25 1.07
N GLY A 54 0.74 9.96 -0.03
CA GLY A 54 1.40 11.23 -0.34
C GLY A 54 2.26 11.15 -1.61
N PRO A 55 3.14 12.15 -1.83
CA PRO A 55 3.80 12.36 -3.12
C PRO A 55 5.03 11.47 -3.31
N PHE A 56 4.82 10.15 -3.35
CA PHE A 56 5.88 9.19 -3.60
C PHE A 56 6.15 9.06 -5.10
N ALA A 57 7.43 9.07 -5.47
CA ALA A 57 7.91 8.53 -6.75
C ALA A 57 8.27 7.06 -6.58
N VAL A 58 7.44 6.17 -7.15
CA VAL A 58 7.58 4.71 -7.08
C VAL A 58 8.17 4.19 -8.39
N LEU A 59 9.36 3.61 -8.31
CA LEU A 59 10.13 3.09 -9.42
C LEU A 59 10.18 1.56 -9.37
N ILE A 60 9.74 0.91 -10.44
CA ILE A 60 9.73 -0.54 -10.59
C ILE A 60 10.94 -0.96 -11.40
N GLN A 61 11.95 -1.57 -10.76
CA GLN A 61 13.23 -1.89 -11.40
C GLN A 61 13.18 -3.25 -12.12
N GLN A 62 12.83 -3.28 -13.41
CA GLN A 62 12.71 -4.53 -14.18
C GLN A 62 14.02 -5.33 -14.18
N ASN A 63 15.15 -4.64 -14.35
CA ASN A 63 16.50 -5.23 -14.29
C ASN A 63 16.94 -5.72 -12.90
N GLN A 64 16.18 -5.44 -11.85
CA GLN A 64 16.45 -5.88 -10.47
C GLN A 64 15.28 -6.68 -9.90
N LYS A 65 14.73 -7.61 -10.70
CA LYS A 65 13.61 -8.48 -10.29
C LYS A 65 12.41 -7.68 -9.77
N TYR A 66 12.07 -6.59 -10.45
CA TYR A 66 10.95 -5.70 -10.09
C TYR A 66 11.02 -5.12 -8.67
N ARG A 67 12.24 -5.00 -8.11
CA ARG A 67 12.45 -4.33 -6.82
C ARG A 67 11.93 -2.90 -6.90
N ILE A 68 11.31 -2.44 -5.82
CA ILE A 68 10.70 -1.11 -5.75
C ILE A 68 11.66 -0.16 -5.05
N LYS A 69 11.97 0.95 -5.70
CA LYS A 69 12.53 2.14 -5.05
C LYS A 69 11.43 3.18 -4.95
N ALA A 70 11.16 3.67 -3.74
CA ALA A 70 10.22 4.78 -3.56
C ALA A 70 10.92 5.96 -2.91
N TYR A 71 10.63 7.17 -3.38
CA TYR A 71 11.25 8.39 -2.87
C TYR A 71 10.19 9.47 -2.63
N VAL A 72 10.38 10.24 -1.57
CA VAL A 72 9.85 11.59 -1.45
C VAL A 72 11.05 12.53 -1.34
N PRO A 73 11.25 13.44 -2.30
CA PRO A 73 12.32 14.43 -2.21
C PRO A 73 12.02 15.47 -1.12
N HIS A 74 13.07 16.13 -0.64
CA HIS A 74 12.89 17.30 0.22
C HIS A 74 12.17 18.43 -0.54
N ASP A 75 11.26 19.08 0.17
CA ASP A 75 10.71 20.37 -0.26
C ASP A 75 11.70 21.51 0.07
N ASP A 76 11.69 22.58 -0.72
CA ASP A 76 12.60 23.72 -0.55
C ASP A 76 12.36 24.48 0.77
N LYS A 77 11.12 24.47 1.26
CA LYS A 77 10.72 25.11 2.52
C LYS A 77 10.72 24.11 3.69
N TYR A 78 11.04 22.84 3.46
CA TYR A 78 10.98 21.75 4.44
C TYR A 78 9.65 21.66 5.19
N ILE A 79 8.53 21.90 4.50
CA ILE A 79 7.20 21.92 5.13
C ILE A 79 6.51 20.55 5.19
N HIS A 80 7.09 19.51 4.59
CA HIS A 80 6.52 18.18 4.65
C HIS A 80 6.70 17.54 6.04
N GLU A 81 5.62 16.93 6.54
CA GLU A 81 5.64 16.05 7.71
C GLU A 81 5.63 14.59 7.28
N PHE A 82 6.36 13.74 8.01
CA PHE A 82 6.36 12.31 7.81
C PHE A 82 5.70 11.59 9.00
N ARG A 83 4.80 10.66 8.69
CA ARG A 83 4.13 9.77 9.64
C ARG A 83 4.42 8.32 9.25
N TYR A 84 4.70 7.50 10.25
CA TYR A 84 5.01 6.09 10.06
C TYR A 84 4.17 5.23 10.99
N ARG A 85 3.80 4.05 10.49
CA ARG A 85 3.02 2.99 11.18
C ARG A 85 1.55 3.31 11.38
N ASP A 86 1.22 4.54 11.76
CA ASP A 86 -0.16 5.03 11.76
C ASP A 86 -0.19 6.56 11.50
N PRO A 87 -1.36 7.11 11.14
CA PRO A 87 -1.50 8.52 10.77
C PRO A 87 -1.20 9.50 11.90
N SER A 88 -1.28 9.07 13.17
CA SER A 88 -1.10 9.94 14.33
C SER A 88 0.36 10.07 14.76
N ARG A 89 1.23 9.13 14.36
CA ARG A 89 2.62 9.06 14.84
C ARG A 89 3.59 9.76 13.90
N ASN A 90 4.15 10.88 14.35
CA ASN A 90 5.44 11.34 13.83
C ASN A 90 6.55 10.53 14.55
N PRO A 91 7.39 9.77 13.82
CA PRO A 91 8.36 8.87 14.43
C PRO A 91 9.41 9.55 15.32
N LEU A 92 9.61 10.87 15.22
CA LEU A 92 10.67 11.59 15.96
C LEU A 92 10.20 12.89 16.68
N GLY A 93 8.90 13.18 16.72
CA GLY A 93 8.38 14.43 17.30
C GLY A 93 8.27 15.57 16.27
N GLU A 94 8.44 16.84 16.66
CA GLU A 94 8.40 17.99 15.73
C GLU A 94 9.65 18.05 14.82
N ASP A 95 9.80 17.08 13.92
CA ASP A 95 10.74 17.22 12.82
C ASP A 95 10.13 18.12 11.74
N LYS A 96 10.77 19.27 11.49
CA LYS A 96 10.39 20.25 10.47
C LYS A 96 10.86 19.81 9.08
N GLY A 97 10.62 18.54 8.73
CA GLY A 97 10.96 18.00 7.42
C GLY A 97 12.46 17.91 7.10
N GLN A 98 13.37 18.07 8.06
CA GLN A 98 14.82 18.18 7.76
C GLN A 98 15.55 16.85 7.74
N ASN A 99 15.01 15.82 8.40
CA ASN A 99 15.65 14.51 8.42
C ASN A 99 15.46 13.75 7.10
N SER A 100 16.37 12.82 6.83
CA SER A 100 16.20 11.81 5.79
C SER A 100 15.89 10.47 6.43
N TYR A 101 14.74 9.91 6.08
CA TYR A 101 14.28 8.60 6.53
C TYR A 101 14.53 7.56 5.44
N GLU A 102 15.22 6.49 5.78
CA GLU A 102 15.53 5.39 4.86
C GLU A 102 14.94 4.11 5.41
N PHE A 103 14.14 3.41 4.62
CA PHE A 103 13.50 2.16 5.00
C PHE A 103 13.86 1.06 4.02
N SER A 104 13.99 -0.16 4.52
CA SER A 104 14.16 -1.33 3.68
C SER A 104 13.42 -2.53 4.22
N LEU A 105 12.77 -3.26 3.33
CA LEU A 105 12.11 -4.51 3.63
C LEU A 105 12.91 -5.67 3.02
N GLY A 106 13.24 -6.65 3.85
CA GLY A 106 13.82 -7.91 3.38
C GLY A 106 12.77 -8.86 2.78
N ASN A 107 13.22 -9.96 2.19
CA ASN A 107 12.33 -10.98 1.64
C ASN A 107 11.77 -11.93 2.72
N ASP A 108 12.32 -11.87 3.94
CA ASP A 108 11.98 -12.79 5.03
C ASP A 108 10.51 -12.69 5.42
N GLY A 109 9.83 -13.84 5.39
CA GLY A 109 8.41 -13.93 5.73
C GLY A 109 7.45 -13.64 4.56
N LEU A 110 7.95 -13.20 3.41
CA LEU A 110 7.17 -12.93 2.19
C LEU A 110 7.23 -14.11 1.21
N GLU A 111 6.21 -14.21 0.36
CA GLU A 111 6.22 -15.06 -0.84
C GLU A 111 6.53 -14.18 -2.05
N ILE A 112 7.80 -14.11 -2.44
CA ILE A 112 8.23 -13.25 -3.54
C ILE A 112 7.90 -13.93 -4.88
N SER A 113 7.08 -13.27 -5.69
CA SER A 113 6.84 -13.66 -7.07
C SER A 113 8.06 -13.32 -7.93
N GLU A 114 8.39 -14.19 -8.89
CA GLU A 114 9.37 -13.89 -9.95
C GLU A 114 8.69 -13.24 -11.17
N GLU A 115 7.36 -13.18 -11.19
CA GLU A 115 6.56 -12.52 -12.23
C GLU A 115 6.50 -11.00 -12.01
N SER A 116 6.24 -10.25 -13.08
CA SER A 116 6.02 -8.80 -12.98
C SER A 116 4.80 -8.50 -12.10
N PRO A 117 4.87 -7.50 -11.21
CA PRO A 117 3.71 -7.07 -10.43
C PRO A 117 2.58 -6.65 -11.37
N TYR A 118 1.34 -6.98 -11.01
CA TYR A 118 0.19 -6.36 -11.66
C TYR A 118 0.08 -4.90 -11.19
N ILE A 119 -0.06 -3.97 -12.13
CA ILE A 119 -0.24 -2.54 -11.86
C ILE A 119 -1.68 -2.20 -12.21
N ASP A 120 -2.40 -1.62 -11.26
CA ASP A 120 -3.80 -1.24 -11.44
C ASP A 120 -3.95 -0.19 -12.55
N HIS A 121 -5.03 -0.31 -13.35
CA HIS A 121 -5.32 0.60 -14.47
C HIS A 121 -5.51 2.06 -14.07
N GLY A 122 -5.72 2.38 -12.79
CA GLY A 122 -5.73 3.78 -12.34
C GLY A 122 -4.37 4.49 -12.45
N PHE A 123 -3.29 3.79 -12.81
CA PHE A 123 -2.01 4.38 -13.18
C PHE A 123 -1.80 4.53 -14.70
N ASP A 124 -2.76 4.14 -15.54
CA ASP A 124 -2.59 4.11 -17.01
C ASP A 124 -2.31 5.51 -17.59
N ASP A 125 -2.89 6.56 -16.99
CA ASP A 125 -2.66 7.96 -17.41
C ASP A 125 -1.23 8.45 -17.09
N PHE A 126 -0.50 7.77 -16.19
CA PHE A 126 0.91 8.08 -15.88
C PHE A 126 1.65 6.87 -15.29
N ASN A 127 2.24 6.07 -16.17
CA ASN A 127 3.20 5.02 -15.83
C ASN A 127 4.26 4.89 -16.93
N PRO A 128 5.11 5.91 -17.12
CA PRO A 128 6.12 5.87 -18.17
C PRO A 128 7.10 4.73 -17.96
N THR A 129 7.53 4.12 -19.07
CA THR A 129 8.71 3.27 -19.09
C THR A 129 9.93 4.13 -19.38
N ILE A 130 10.95 4.06 -18.52
CA ILE A 130 12.16 4.88 -18.58
C ILE A 130 13.40 3.98 -18.53
N SER A 131 14.47 4.39 -19.22
CA SER A 131 15.75 3.65 -19.22
C SER A 131 16.68 4.02 -18.07
N ARG A 132 16.44 5.18 -17.45
CA ARG A 132 17.21 5.69 -16.32
C ARG A 132 16.34 6.61 -15.48
N TYR A 133 16.70 6.71 -14.21
CA TYR A 133 16.10 7.65 -13.26
C TYR A 133 17.21 8.38 -12.51
N TYR A 134 16.83 9.46 -11.84
CA TYR A 134 17.73 10.40 -11.17
C TYR A 134 17.31 10.49 -9.70
N PRO A 135 17.79 9.57 -8.83
CA PRO A 135 17.43 9.63 -7.43
C PRO A 135 17.87 10.97 -6.82
N PRO A 136 17.07 11.56 -5.92
CA PRO A 136 17.48 12.79 -5.25
C PRO A 136 18.73 12.53 -4.40
N GLU A 137 19.69 13.46 -4.40
CA GLU A 137 20.90 13.35 -3.58
C GLU A 137 20.58 13.19 -2.09
N LYS A 138 19.50 13.84 -1.64
CA LYS A 138 18.92 13.70 -0.31
C LYS A 138 17.40 13.56 -0.45
N ALA A 139 16.88 12.37 -0.18
CA ALA A 139 15.44 12.14 -0.06
C ALA A 139 14.97 12.51 1.34
N PHE A 140 13.76 13.07 1.46
CA PHE A 140 13.06 13.19 2.73
C PHE A 140 12.68 11.81 3.25
N VAL A 141 12.06 10.99 2.40
CA VAL A 141 11.78 9.57 2.67
C VAL A 141 12.27 8.73 1.50
N SER A 142 12.92 7.61 1.78
CA SER A 142 13.29 6.62 0.78
C SER A 142 12.97 5.22 1.26
N LEU A 143 12.50 4.37 0.33
CA LEU A 143 12.19 2.98 0.59
C LEU A 143 12.87 2.08 -0.44
N ASP A 144 13.37 0.95 0.04
CA ASP A 144 13.89 -0.15 -0.76
C ASP A 144 13.12 -1.43 -0.44
N LEU A 145 12.22 -1.82 -1.34
CA LEU A 145 11.25 -2.89 -1.09
C LEU A 145 11.38 -3.99 -2.14
N PRO A 146 11.10 -5.26 -1.78
CA PRO A 146 11.03 -6.33 -2.77
C PRO A 146 9.83 -6.13 -3.70
N ALA A 147 9.79 -6.93 -4.77
CA ALA A 147 8.68 -6.93 -5.72
C ALA A 147 7.35 -7.29 -5.02
N PRO A 148 6.31 -6.44 -5.11
CA PRO A 148 4.97 -6.79 -4.69
C PRO A 148 4.30 -7.72 -5.71
N ASP A 149 3.18 -8.34 -5.35
CA ASP A 149 2.30 -9.02 -6.30
C ASP A 149 1.40 -8.02 -7.04
N LEU A 150 0.99 -6.95 -6.35
CA LEU A 150 0.04 -5.93 -6.85
C LEU A 150 0.48 -4.53 -6.42
N ILE A 151 0.38 -3.57 -7.35
CA ILE A 151 0.50 -2.14 -7.13
C ILE A 151 -0.85 -1.50 -7.46
N SER A 152 -1.56 -1.02 -6.44
CA SER A 152 -2.84 -0.34 -6.57
C SER A 152 -2.82 1.00 -5.84
N TYR A 153 -3.98 1.62 -5.66
CA TYR A 153 -4.16 2.87 -4.93
C TYR A 153 -5.51 2.88 -4.20
N ILE A 154 -5.66 3.80 -3.27
CA ILE A 154 -6.91 4.11 -2.57
C ILE A 154 -7.62 5.18 -3.40
N PRO A 155 -8.77 4.86 -4.03
CA PRO A 155 -9.53 5.83 -4.80
C PRO A 155 -10.13 6.92 -3.91
N PRO A 156 -10.47 8.10 -4.47
CA PRO A 156 -10.37 8.45 -5.90
C PRO A 156 -8.96 8.88 -6.33
N ALA A 157 -8.66 8.71 -7.62
CA ALA A 157 -7.54 9.40 -8.26
C ALA A 157 -7.93 10.85 -8.59
N GLU A 158 -6.96 11.76 -8.52
CA GLU A 158 -7.15 13.19 -8.73
C GLU A 158 -7.18 13.53 -10.23
N PRO A 159 -8.22 14.23 -10.72
CA PRO A 159 -8.24 14.70 -12.09
C PRO A 159 -7.17 15.77 -12.30
N VAL A 160 -6.45 15.69 -13.41
CA VAL A 160 -5.37 16.61 -13.77
C VAL A 160 -5.45 17.03 -15.23
N ARG A 161 -4.78 18.13 -15.57
CA ARG A 161 -4.50 18.55 -16.95
C ARG A 161 -2.99 18.55 -17.18
N PHE A 162 -2.57 17.84 -18.21
CA PHE A 162 -1.19 17.75 -18.65
C PHE A 162 -0.81 18.94 -19.56
N ASN A 163 0.48 19.13 -19.77
CA ASN A 163 1.04 20.24 -20.54
C ASN A 163 0.78 20.16 -22.05
N ASP A 164 0.53 18.96 -22.57
CA ASP A 164 0.02 18.77 -23.93
C ASP A 164 -1.48 19.09 -24.09
N GLY A 165 -2.15 19.48 -23.00
CA GLY A 165 -3.57 19.82 -22.96
C GLY A 165 -4.50 18.62 -22.72
N THR A 166 -3.96 17.40 -22.58
CA THR A 166 -4.76 16.22 -22.27
C THR A 166 -5.22 16.21 -20.81
N TYR A 167 -6.36 15.54 -20.57
CA TYR A 167 -6.89 15.32 -19.23
C TYR A 167 -6.63 13.88 -18.81
N GLY A 168 -6.27 13.69 -17.54
CA GLY A 168 -6.08 12.36 -16.96
C GLY A 168 -6.41 12.34 -15.48
N LYS A 169 -6.09 11.22 -14.83
CA LYS A 169 -6.26 10.99 -13.41
C LYS A 169 -4.99 10.42 -12.80
N LEU A 170 -4.55 11.00 -11.70
CA LEU A 170 -3.36 10.56 -10.98
C LEU A 170 -3.69 10.16 -9.54
N PRO A 171 -3.31 8.96 -9.08
CA PRO A 171 -3.42 8.59 -7.68
C PRO A 171 -2.60 9.49 -6.76
N LEU A 172 -3.10 9.73 -5.54
CA LEU A 172 -2.38 10.44 -4.47
C LEU A 172 -1.56 9.52 -3.57
N ASN A 173 -1.56 8.22 -3.86
CA ASN A 173 -0.99 7.20 -3.00
C ASN A 173 -0.75 5.90 -3.79
N HIS A 174 -0.02 4.99 -3.16
CA HIS A 174 0.17 3.62 -3.62
C HIS A 174 -0.16 2.62 -2.51
N VAL A 175 -0.70 1.49 -2.90
CA VAL A 175 -0.88 0.31 -2.05
C VAL A 175 -0.11 -0.84 -2.70
N LEU A 176 1.01 -1.23 -2.07
CA LEU A 176 1.83 -2.34 -2.50
C LEU A 176 1.41 -3.59 -1.72
N GLU A 177 0.91 -4.62 -2.40
CA GLU A 177 0.43 -5.83 -1.76
C GLU A 177 1.39 -7.01 -1.96
N TYR A 178 1.64 -7.74 -0.88
CA TYR A 178 2.52 -8.90 -0.83
C TYR A 178 1.79 -10.07 -0.21
N ARG A 179 2.03 -11.27 -0.74
CA ARG A 179 1.71 -12.52 -0.04
C ARG A 179 2.68 -12.79 1.10
N VAL A 180 2.15 -13.30 2.21
CA VAL A 180 2.90 -13.54 3.45
C VAL A 180 2.91 -15.02 3.78
N LYS A 181 4.13 -15.56 3.89
CA LYS A 181 4.39 -16.92 4.40
C LYS A 181 4.44 -16.95 5.92
N ASP A 182 5.13 -15.97 6.51
CA ASP A 182 5.35 -15.87 7.96
C ASP A 182 5.53 -14.42 8.40
N VAL A 183 4.44 -13.81 8.87
CA VAL A 183 4.43 -12.40 9.30
C VAL A 183 5.43 -12.10 10.42
N SER A 184 5.78 -13.09 11.26
CA SER A 184 6.68 -12.87 12.39
C SER A 184 8.12 -12.58 11.96
N LYS A 185 8.46 -12.94 10.73
CA LYS A 185 9.76 -12.68 10.09
C LYS A 185 9.77 -11.39 9.27
N VAL A 186 8.61 -10.84 8.95
CA VAL A 186 8.48 -9.57 8.23
C VAL A 186 8.95 -8.44 9.13
N LYS A 187 10.07 -7.81 8.74
CA LYS A 187 10.67 -6.70 9.49
C LYS A 187 11.08 -5.58 8.54
N MET A 188 10.57 -4.39 8.82
CA MET A 188 11.05 -3.15 8.22
C MET A 188 12.28 -2.66 8.97
N GLU A 189 13.40 -2.58 8.27
CA GLU A 189 14.60 -1.89 8.75
C GLU A 189 14.46 -0.39 8.47
N TYR A 190 14.97 0.45 9.37
CA TYR A 190 14.91 1.89 9.20
C TYR A 190 16.20 2.57 9.67
N ARG A 191 16.52 3.71 9.03
CA ARG A 191 17.63 4.60 9.39
C ARG A 191 17.16 6.04 9.28
N VAL A 192 17.65 6.88 10.18
CA VAL A 192 17.38 8.32 10.18
C VAL A 192 18.72 9.05 10.08
N LYS A 193 18.83 9.96 9.13
CA LYS A 193 19.97 10.87 9.00
C LYS A 193 19.51 12.29 9.36
N ASP A 194 20.20 12.88 10.33
CA ASP A 194 19.99 14.24 10.84
C ASP A 194 21.26 15.05 10.48
N GLY A 195 21.21 15.77 9.36
CA GLY A 195 22.38 16.45 8.79
C GLY A 195 23.56 15.49 8.54
N SER A 196 24.72 15.79 9.16
CA SER A 196 25.94 14.96 9.07
C SER A 196 25.99 13.80 10.07
N LYS A 197 25.02 13.70 10.98
CA LYS A 197 25.01 12.70 12.04
C LYS A 197 24.00 11.60 11.70
N VAL A 198 24.51 10.41 11.42
CA VAL A 198 23.66 9.21 11.33
C VAL A 198 23.29 8.81 12.75
N LYS A 199 22.11 9.19 13.23
CA LYS A 199 21.53 8.58 14.43
C LYS A 199 20.98 7.23 14.00
N MET A 200 21.81 6.18 14.07
CA MET A 200 21.32 4.81 13.97
C MET A 200 20.43 4.53 15.18
N HIS A 201 19.14 4.81 15.07
CA HIS A 201 18.11 4.21 15.93
C HIS A 201 17.96 2.72 15.57
N SER A 202 19.06 1.99 15.48
CA SER A 202 19.08 0.58 15.08
C SER A 202 18.63 -0.36 16.20
N ARG A 203 18.40 0.17 17.42
CA ARG A 203 17.81 -0.56 18.53
C ARG A 203 16.84 0.34 19.28
N ASP A 204 15.60 -0.11 19.32
CA ASP A 204 14.58 0.26 20.30
C ASP A 204 13.99 1.67 20.24
N LEU A 205 13.25 1.98 19.17
CA LEU A 205 11.95 2.62 19.40
C LEU A 205 10.99 1.50 19.82
N PRO A 206 10.54 1.44 21.09
CA PRO A 206 9.63 0.39 21.55
C PRO A 206 8.38 0.33 20.67
N GLY A 207 8.17 -0.83 20.04
CA GLY A 207 7.02 -1.09 19.18
C GLY A 207 7.23 -0.90 17.68
N PHE A 208 8.42 -0.57 17.17
CA PHE A 208 8.65 -0.41 15.71
C PHE A 208 8.98 -1.73 14.98
N SER A 209 9.10 -2.85 15.68
CA SER A 209 9.42 -4.15 15.11
C SER A 209 8.17 -4.86 14.57
N GLY A 210 8.05 -4.89 13.24
CA GLY A 210 7.01 -5.66 12.54
C GLY A 210 5.79 -4.82 12.11
N PRO A 211 4.96 -5.36 11.20
CA PRO A 211 3.80 -4.66 10.69
C PRO A 211 2.68 -4.58 11.75
N THR A 212 1.79 -3.59 11.61
CA THR A 212 0.54 -3.52 12.39
C THR A 212 -0.54 -4.35 11.73
N THR A 213 -1.60 -4.69 12.46
CA THR A 213 -2.80 -5.23 11.81
C THR A 213 -3.59 -4.08 11.19
N CYS A 214 -4.37 -4.38 10.14
CA CYS A 214 -5.25 -3.38 9.54
C CYS A 214 -6.33 -2.90 10.52
N ASP A 215 -6.75 -3.75 11.46
CA ASP A 215 -7.67 -3.38 12.54
C ASP A 215 -7.05 -2.35 13.50
N ASP A 216 -5.79 -2.54 13.90
CA ASP A 216 -5.07 -1.56 14.73
C ASP A 216 -4.87 -0.24 13.98
N LEU A 217 -4.50 -0.30 12.69
CA LEU A 217 -4.37 0.88 11.84
C LEU A 217 -5.70 1.64 11.75
N TYR A 218 -6.81 0.93 11.53
CA TYR A 218 -8.14 1.52 11.46
C TYR A 218 -8.54 2.18 12.79
N LYS A 219 -8.31 1.51 13.93
CA LYS A 219 -8.58 2.10 15.25
C LYS A 219 -7.77 3.37 15.49
N ASN A 220 -6.48 3.37 15.14
CA ASN A 220 -5.62 4.55 15.28
C ASN A 220 -6.09 5.70 14.36
N TYR A 221 -6.50 5.39 13.13
CA TYR A 221 -7.11 6.35 12.21
C TYR A 221 -8.38 6.97 12.82
N LYS A 222 -9.34 6.16 13.30
CA LYS A 222 -10.55 6.69 13.96
C LYS A 222 -10.25 7.52 15.20
N ALA A 223 -9.24 7.14 15.98
CA ALA A 223 -8.86 7.87 17.19
C ALA A 223 -8.30 9.26 16.85
N TYR A 224 -7.39 9.33 15.87
CA TYR A 224 -6.84 10.59 15.35
C TYR A 224 -7.94 11.57 14.90
N TRP A 225 -8.91 11.08 14.13
CA TRP A 225 -10.04 11.89 13.64
C TRP A 225 -11.04 12.32 14.70
N LYS A 226 -11.06 11.69 15.88
CA LYS A 226 -11.89 12.18 16.99
C LYS A 226 -11.24 13.35 17.73
N THR A 227 -9.92 13.45 17.69
CA THR A 227 -9.16 14.52 18.36
C THR A 227 -8.95 15.75 17.49
N GLU A 228 -8.89 15.55 16.18
CA GLU A 228 -8.91 16.59 15.15
C GLU A 228 -10.38 17.05 14.98
N LYS A 229 -10.72 18.26 15.44
CA LYS A 229 -12.10 18.74 15.65
C LYS A 229 -13.06 18.57 14.45
N GLU A 230 -14.31 18.32 14.81
CA GLU A 230 -15.55 18.38 14.00
C GLU A 230 -15.56 19.52 12.97
N GLY A 231 -15.73 19.18 11.68
CA GLY A 231 -15.91 20.17 10.61
C GLY A 231 -15.72 19.65 9.19
N LEU A 232 -15.05 18.52 9.00
CA LEU A 232 -14.76 17.97 7.67
C LEU A 232 -15.46 16.61 7.50
N ASP A 233 -16.52 16.58 6.69
CA ASP A 233 -17.28 15.38 6.29
C ASP A 233 -16.46 14.42 5.39
N GLU A 234 -15.12 14.53 5.42
CA GLU A 234 -14.22 14.32 4.28
C GLU A 234 -13.29 13.10 4.41
N GLY A 235 -13.44 12.28 5.47
CA GLY A 235 -12.64 11.07 5.73
C GLY A 235 -13.11 9.76 5.10
N ARG A 236 -14.20 9.76 4.34
CA ARG A 236 -14.97 8.52 4.08
C ARG A 236 -14.22 7.46 3.26
N HIS A 237 -13.35 7.83 2.33
CA HIS A 237 -12.72 6.85 1.42
C HIS A 237 -11.64 5.99 2.09
N LEU A 238 -10.76 6.63 2.88
CA LEU A 238 -9.77 5.91 3.66
C LEU A 238 -10.44 5.16 4.82
N ASP A 239 -11.49 5.74 5.43
CA ASP A 239 -12.34 5.09 6.43
C ASP A 239 -12.95 3.78 5.89
N ASP A 240 -13.62 3.83 4.74
CA ASP A 240 -14.25 2.67 4.10
C ASP A 240 -13.23 1.59 3.71
N MET A 241 -12.07 1.98 3.18
CA MET A 241 -11.02 1.03 2.83
C MET A 241 -10.45 0.35 4.07
N LEU A 242 -10.10 1.13 5.10
CA LEU A 242 -9.57 0.60 6.35
C LEU A 242 -10.62 -0.25 7.09
N ALA A 243 -11.90 0.12 7.04
CA ALA A 243 -13.01 -0.64 7.61
C ALA A 243 -13.21 -2.01 6.91
N ARG A 244 -13.06 -2.08 5.58
CA ARG A 244 -13.08 -3.37 4.86
C ARG A 244 -11.86 -4.21 5.18
N CYS A 245 -10.71 -3.55 5.27
CA CYS A 245 -9.43 -4.21 5.54
C CYS A 245 -9.30 -4.73 6.98
N SER A 246 -9.91 -4.07 7.97
CA SER A 246 -9.92 -4.49 9.37
C SER A 246 -10.68 -5.81 9.61
N GLN A 247 -11.61 -6.15 8.72
CA GLN A 247 -12.32 -7.44 8.74
C GLN A 247 -11.47 -8.59 8.16
N SER A 248 -10.30 -8.29 7.58
CA SER A 248 -9.45 -9.23 6.87
C SER A 248 -8.16 -9.52 7.65
N LYS A 249 -7.54 -10.68 7.39
CA LYS A 249 -6.28 -11.09 8.02
C LYS A 249 -5.07 -10.45 7.29
N VAL A 250 -4.97 -9.13 7.42
CA VAL A 250 -4.02 -8.28 6.68
C VAL A 250 -3.09 -7.56 7.66
N ALA A 251 -1.78 -7.65 7.38
CA ALA A 251 -0.75 -6.82 8.01
C ALA A 251 -0.53 -5.54 7.20
N THR A 252 -0.10 -4.47 7.85
CA THR A 252 0.12 -3.17 7.21
C THR A 252 1.41 -2.50 7.67
N TYR A 253 2.09 -1.85 6.72
CA TYR A 253 2.95 -0.71 7.01
C TYR A 253 2.34 0.55 6.41
N PHE A 254 2.35 1.63 7.17
CA PHE A 254 1.85 2.93 6.72
C PHE A 254 3.00 3.94 6.67
N PHE A 255 3.11 4.62 5.53
CA PHE A 255 4.04 5.71 5.28
C PHE A 255 3.24 6.89 4.75
N GLY A 256 3.09 7.94 5.55
CA GLY A 256 2.35 9.12 5.16
C GLY A 256 3.26 10.33 5.07
N VAL A 257 3.25 11.03 3.94
CA VAL A 257 3.93 12.32 3.77
C VAL A 257 2.95 13.36 3.28
N GLY A 258 2.82 14.46 4.00
CA GLY A 258 1.95 15.57 3.59
C GLY A 258 2.32 16.88 4.27
N LEU A 259 1.42 17.85 4.24
CA LEU A 259 1.63 19.19 4.79
C LEU A 259 0.92 19.33 6.13
N PRO A 260 1.39 20.21 7.03
CA PRO A 260 0.52 20.71 8.10
C PRO A 260 -0.70 21.42 7.49
N TYR A 261 -1.83 21.45 8.20
CA TYR A 261 -3.20 21.87 7.79
C TYR A 261 -3.41 23.15 6.94
N THR A 262 -2.36 23.91 6.62
CA THR A 262 -2.38 25.01 5.67
C THR A 262 -2.14 24.50 4.26
N SER A 263 -3.21 24.24 3.50
CA SER A 263 -3.11 23.81 2.10
C SER A 263 -2.68 24.98 1.20
N ASP A 264 -1.51 24.88 0.59
CA ASP A 264 -1.11 25.71 -0.55
C ASP A 264 -1.37 24.90 -1.84
N PRO A 265 -2.45 25.19 -2.60
CA PRO A 265 -2.73 24.45 -3.82
C PRO A 265 -1.66 24.63 -4.90
N GLU A 266 -0.86 25.70 -4.85
CA GLU A 266 0.28 25.88 -5.76
C GLU A 266 1.46 24.97 -5.38
N HIS A 267 1.57 24.60 -4.09
CA HIS A 267 2.60 23.67 -3.63
C HIS A 267 2.49 22.32 -4.32
N ALA A 268 1.29 21.76 -4.43
CA ALA A 268 1.06 20.44 -5.05
C ALA A 268 1.62 20.37 -6.48
N LEU A 269 1.23 21.35 -7.29
CA LEU A 269 1.63 21.48 -8.70
C LEU A 269 3.13 21.74 -8.82
N THR A 270 3.65 22.66 -8.00
CA THR A 270 5.07 23.02 -8.01
C THR A 270 5.94 21.84 -7.59
N PHE A 271 5.57 21.13 -6.52
CA PHE A 271 6.31 19.99 -6.01
C PHE A 271 6.33 18.84 -7.02
N PHE A 272 5.19 18.54 -7.65
CA PHE A 272 5.12 17.53 -8.70
C PHE A 272 6.10 17.85 -9.85
N ASN A 273 6.02 19.06 -10.40
CA ASN A 273 6.80 19.43 -11.59
C ASN A 273 8.29 19.66 -11.29
N THR A 274 8.63 20.18 -10.12
CA THR A 274 10.01 20.61 -9.80
C THR A 274 10.78 19.63 -8.93
N LYS A 275 10.10 18.66 -8.28
CA LYS A 275 10.73 17.67 -7.40
C LYS A 275 10.49 16.23 -7.83
N LEU A 276 9.26 15.85 -8.20
CA LEU A 276 8.95 14.47 -8.59
C LEU A 276 9.34 14.15 -10.04
N LEU A 277 8.90 14.96 -11.01
CA LEU A 277 9.24 14.71 -12.42
C LEU A 277 10.75 14.65 -12.69
N PRO A 278 11.60 15.48 -12.05
CA PRO A 278 13.04 15.36 -12.23
C PRO A 278 13.63 14.02 -11.77
N ILE A 279 12.95 13.26 -10.89
CA ILE A 279 13.39 11.90 -10.54
C ILE A 279 13.28 10.98 -11.76
N LEU A 280 12.27 11.17 -12.60
CA LEU A 280 12.05 10.33 -13.78
C LEU A 280 12.87 10.79 -14.98
N TYR A 281 13.02 12.09 -15.17
CA TYR A 281 13.51 12.67 -16.43
C TYR A 281 14.75 13.56 -16.29
N GLY A 282 15.22 13.82 -15.07
CA GLY A 282 16.34 14.71 -14.78
C GLY A 282 15.92 16.18 -14.66
N GLN A 283 16.85 17.04 -14.27
CA GLN A 283 16.56 18.46 -13.94
C GLN A 283 16.15 19.32 -15.16
N ASP A 284 16.47 18.87 -16.38
CA ASP A 284 16.17 19.64 -17.59
C ASP A 284 14.65 19.81 -17.84
N VAL A 285 13.81 18.93 -17.27
CA VAL A 285 12.35 19.04 -17.38
C VAL A 285 11.76 20.24 -16.67
N ILE A 286 12.51 20.86 -15.74
CA ILE A 286 12.06 22.11 -15.09
C ILE A 286 12.08 23.25 -16.11
N LYS A 287 13.07 23.28 -17.00
CA LYS A 287 13.21 24.31 -18.04
C LYS A 287 12.43 23.97 -19.31
N ASN A 288 12.34 22.68 -19.63
CA ASN A 288 11.65 22.16 -20.81
C ASN A 288 10.62 21.11 -20.37
N PRO A 289 9.43 21.53 -19.89
CA PRO A 289 8.44 20.61 -19.35
C PRO A 289 7.95 19.62 -20.42
N PRO A 290 8.01 18.30 -20.15
CA PRO A 290 7.53 17.29 -21.08
C PRO A 290 5.99 17.33 -21.20
N PRO A 291 5.41 16.64 -22.20
CA PRO A 291 3.95 16.56 -22.38
C PRO A 291 3.19 16.17 -21.10
N ASN A 292 3.75 15.26 -20.31
CA ASN A 292 3.16 14.73 -19.09
C ASN A 292 3.45 15.55 -17.81
N SER A 293 4.04 16.75 -17.93
CA SER A 293 4.06 17.68 -16.80
C SER A 293 2.66 18.22 -16.50
N LEU A 294 2.37 18.56 -15.25
CA LEU A 294 1.06 19.05 -14.86
C LEU A 294 0.94 20.55 -15.08
N VAL A 295 -0.20 20.99 -15.58
CA VAL A 295 -0.58 22.42 -15.65
C VAL A 295 -1.64 22.74 -14.60
N GLU A 296 -2.47 21.76 -14.24
CA GLU A 296 -3.61 21.98 -13.36
C GLU A 296 -3.99 20.69 -12.63
N ILE A 297 -4.31 20.82 -11.34
CA ILE A 297 -4.86 19.75 -10.50
C ILE A 297 -6.29 20.17 -10.17
N LYS A 298 -7.25 19.25 -10.31
CA LYS A 298 -8.70 19.51 -10.22
C LYS A 298 -9.22 20.54 -11.22
N PRO A 299 -8.95 20.37 -12.53
CA PRO A 299 -9.42 21.32 -13.53
C PRO A 299 -10.95 21.38 -13.60
N ALA A 300 -11.52 22.54 -13.92
CA ALA A 300 -12.97 22.64 -14.20
C ALA A 300 -13.33 21.89 -15.50
N PRO A 301 -14.53 21.27 -15.61
CA PRO A 301 -15.60 21.22 -14.61
C PRO A 301 -15.40 20.15 -13.52
N CYS A 302 -14.32 19.38 -13.58
CA CYS A 302 -14.05 18.27 -12.66
C CYS A 302 -13.79 18.73 -11.20
N GLY A 303 -13.34 19.97 -10.99
CA GLY A 303 -13.00 20.52 -9.66
C GLY A 303 -14.06 21.36 -8.95
N GLN A 304 -15.18 21.72 -9.59
CA GLN A 304 -16.19 22.61 -9.01
C GLN A 304 -17.60 22.00 -9.07
N GLN A 305 -17.98 21.22 -8.06
CA GLN A 305 -19.40 21.09 -7.71
C GLN A 305 -19.57 21.19 -6.19
N ARG A 306 -19.95 22.39 -5.74
CA ARG A 306 -20.58 22.56 -4.42
C ARG A 306 -21.89 21.78 -4.41
N SER A 307 -22.13 21.09 -3.29
CA SER A 307 -23.30 20.28 -3.00
C SER A 307 -24.61 20.91 -3.50
N THR A 308 -25.24 20.26 -4.49
CA THR A 308 -26.69 20.33 -4.64
C THR A 308 -27.24 18.95 -4.30
N GLY A 309 -28.10 18.91 -3.29
CA GLY A 309 -28.68 17.67 -2.76
C GLY A 309 -29.58 17.00 -3.80
N ALA A 310 -29.02 16.12 -4.62
CA ALA A 310 -29.79 15.28 -5.51
C ALA A 310 -30.20 14.00 -4.77
N MET A 311 -31.51 13.80 -4.65
CA MET A 311 -32.20 12.63 -4.11
C MET A 311 -31.73 11.31 -4.78
N PRO A 312 -31.82 10.15 -4.10
CA PRO A 312 -31.44 8.87 -4.68
C PRO A 312 -32.41 8.51 -5.80
N MET A 313 -31.96 8.59 -7.05
CA MET A 313 -32.65 7.99 -8.19
C MET A 313 -32.15 6.57 -8.41
N LEU A 314 -33.08 5.64 -8.61
CA LEU A 314 -32.80 4.28 -9.07
C LEU A 314 -32.10 4.35 -10.44
N MET A 315 -30.85 3.88 -10.50
CA MET A 315 -30.09 3.82 -11.75
C MET A 315 -30.47 2.57 -12.56
N PRO A 316 -30.72 2.68 -13.89
CA PRO A 316 -30.90 1.52 -14.75
C PRO A 316 -29.58 0.76 -14.93
N ALA A 317 -29.66 -0.57 -15.03
CA ALA A 317 -28.52 -1.50 -15.06
C ALA A 317 -27.53 -1.30 -16.23
N VAL A 318 -27.84 -0.42 -17.19
CA VAL A 318 -26.98 -0.10 -18.33
C VAL A 318 -26.94 1.41 -18.54
N TYR A 319 -26.50 2.15 -17.53
CA TYR A 319 -26.03 3.53 -17.70
C TYR A 319 -24.57 3.59 -17.27
N ARG A 320 -23.66 3.63 -18.26
CA ARG A 320 -22.27 4.04 -18.04
C ARG A 320 -22.23 5.55 -18.26
N PRO A 321 -22.14 6.40 -17.23
CA PRO A 321 -21.78 7.79 -17.47
C PRO A 321 -20.39 7.80 -18.12
N ALA A 322 -20.22 8.56 -19.20
CA ALA A 322 -18.94 8.70 -19.89
C ALA A 322 -17.83 9.27 -18.98
N VAL A 323 -18.22 9.86 -17.85
CA VAL A 323 -17.32 10.28 -16.79
C VAL A 323 -17.99 9.92 -15.46
N ALA A 324 -17.44 8.92 -14.76
CA ALA A 324 -17.75 8.74 -13.34
C ALA A 324 -17.36 10.02 -12.60
N THR A 325 -18.31 10.70 -11.97
CA THR A 325 -18.07 11.86 -11.11
C THR A 325 -17.19 11.43 -9.93
N PRO A 326 -15.93 11.89 -9.83
CA PRO A 326 -15.13 11.68 -8.62
C PRO A 326 -15.67 12.62 -7.55
N ARG A 327 -16.16 12.06 -6.44
CA ARG A 327 -16.36 12.80 -5.20
C ARG A 327 -14.99 12.89 -4.55
N LEU A 328 -14.34 14.04 -4.64
CA LEU A 328 -13.02 14.29 -4.08
C LEU A 328 -13.21 14.85 -2.67
N PHE A 329 -12.84 14.07 -1.67
CA PHE A 329 -12.83 14.45 -0.27
C PHE A 329 -11.53 13.90 0.33
N MET A 330 -10.71 14.79 0.88
CA MET A 330 -9.31 14.51 1.29
C MET A 330 -9.21 14.58 2.80
N ALA A 331 -8.47 13.65 3.41
CA ALA A 331 -8.41 13.51 4.85
C ALA A 331 -7.14 12.79 5.32
N SER A 332 -6.10 13.57 5.60
CA SER A 332 -5.15 13.47 6.72
C SER A 332 -4.11 14.58 6.58
N SER A 333 -3.38 14.96 7.65
CA SER A 333 -2.21 15.85 7.50
C SER A 333 -1.15 15.27 6.54
N THR A 334 -1.18 13.96 6.28
CA THR A 334 -0.36 13.28 5.26
C THR A 334 -0.97 13.26 3.86
N GLN A 335 -2.13 13.88 3.67
CA GLN A 335 -2.85 14.02 2.40
C GLN A 335 -2.93 15.48 1.94
N ASP A 336 -2.69 16.45 2.83
CA ASP A 336 -2.80 17.89 2.55
C ASP A 336 -1.83 18.42 1.49
N CYS A 337 -0.81 17.65 1.11
CA CYS A 337 0.08 18.03 0.01
C CYS A 337 -0.63 18.01 -1.34
N ASN A 338 -1.63 17.14 -1.55
CA ASN A 338 -2.38 16.96 -2.80
C ASN A 338 -1.55 16.78 -4.09
N ALA A 339 -0.22 16.74 -3.99
CA ALA A 339 0.67 16.41 -5.08
C ALA A 339 0.46 14.93 -5.44
N PRO A 340 0.11 14.62 -6.69
CA PRO A 340 -0.04 13.24 -7.11
C PRO A 340 1.25 12.44 -6.97
N ALA A 341 1.09 11.17 -6.62
CA ALA A 341 2.20 10.23 -6.61
C ALA A 341 2.52 9.81 -8.06
N VAL A 342 3.77 9.45 -8.33
CA VAL A 342 4.19 9.01 -9.67
C VAL A 342 4.65 7.56 -9.64
N THR A 343 4.26 6.80 -10.66
CA THR A 343 4.77 5.45 -10.91
C THR A 343 5.62 5.49 -12.18
N ALA A 344 6.74 4.77 -12.21
CA ALA A 344 7.48 4.53 -13.43
C ALA A 344 8.11 3.14 -13.44
N THR A 345 8.23 2.57 -14.64
CA THR A 345 8.89 1.29 -14.86
C THR A 345 10.29 1.53 -15.43
N VAL A 346 11.33 1.05 -14.76
CA VAL A 346 12.74 1.25 -15.12
C VAL A 346 13.29 -0.01 -15.81
N GLN A 347 13.81 0.14 -17.03
CA GLN A 347 14.40 -0.93 -17.84
C GLN A 347 15.90 -1.13 -17.60
#